data_AF-A0A9W8JQD4-F1
#
_entry.id   AF-A0A9W8JQD4-F1
#
_cell.length_a   1.000
_cell.length_b   1.000
_cell.length_c   1.000
_cell.angle_alpha   90.00
_cell.angle_beta   90.00
_cell.angle_gamma   90.00
#
_symmetry.space_group_name_H-M   'P 1'
#
loop_
_entity.id
_entity.type
_entity.pdbx_description
1 polymer ?
#
loop_
_entity_poly.entity_id
_entity_poly.type
_entity_poly.pdbx_seq_one_letter_code
_entity_poly.pdbx_strand_id
1 'polypeptide(L)'
;MSDHKSDKSHSDVERAATPSSDDHDSHLGVLTVEATHKVYGKYSKCLGLAAYIYSLDGTTTHNYLAFAASFFGNHSLISTIQVAQAVIIAVGKPVIAKIADVGSRGSAYVFVLIFYVVGYIVIASANNIQSVGGGIVVYAVGYTGLQLLTQIIIADITTLKWRGLVSALMSMPFIINAFVGSNIATDIIQGAGWRWGYGMFAILVPAALSPLIITLLWAEWKARKLGIVKQRNSTKSFRHKFFSTVDKLDVVGLVLLGTAVALILLPLTLSRSARSGWKNPSIIAMLVVGIVLLPVYLFWDIKFAKHPVVPRRFLLNRSVVIAADFSNSS
;
A
#
# COMPACT_ATOMS: atom_id res chain seq x y z
N MET A 1 39.48 -8.22 -81.53
CA MET A 1 38.32 -9.07 -81.86
C MET A 1 38.39 -10.28 -80.95
N SER A 2 37.31 -10.54 -80.20
CA SER A 2 36.93 -11.78 -79.50
C SER A 2 37.73 -12.28 -78.27
N ASP A 3 37.09 -12.08 -77.11
CA ASP A 3 36.78 -13.03 -76.02
C ASP A 3 37.85 -13.96 -75.42
N HIS A 4 38.17 -13.69 -74.14
CA HIS A 4 38.37 -14.78 -73.18
C HIS A 4 37.77 -14.45 -71.80
N LYS A 5 37.15 -15.47 -71.24
CA LYS A 5 36.28 -15.56 -70.06
C LYS A 5 37.13 -15.84 -68.81
N SER A 6 36.54 -15.61 -67.64
CA SER A 6 36.97 -16.07 -66.29
C SER A 6 37.83 -15.09 -65.48
N ASP A 7 37.23 -14.41 -64.51
CA ASP A 7 37.16 -14.85 -63.10
C ASP A 7 37.16 -13.65 -62.16
N LYS A 8 36.06 -13.43 -61.43
CA LYS A 8 36.04 -12.76 -60.11
C LYS A 8 34.67 -12.89 -59.46
N SER A 9 34.59 -13.93 -58.64
CA SER A 9 34.07 -13.93 -57.28
C SER A 9 32.67 -13.32 -57.06
N HIS A 10 31.71 -14.24 -56.97
CA HIS A 10 30.69 -14.30 -55.93
C HIS A 10 31.07 -13.55 -54.63
N SER A 11 30.34 -12.49 -54.27
CA SER A 11 29.99 -12.19 -52.87
C SER A 11 28.93 -11.09 -52.69
N ASP A 12 27.94 -10.97 -53.59
CA ASP A 12 26.78 -10.09 -53.38
C ASP A 12 25.56 -10.90 -52.94
N VAL A 13 25.71 -11.61 -51.82
CA VAL A 13 24.58 -12.22 -51.10
C VAL A 13 24.42 -11.46 -49.79
N GLU A 14 23.43 -10.57 -49.80
CA GLU A 14 22.48 -10.43 -48.69
C GLU A 14 23.08 -10.13 -47.31
N ARG A 15 23.54 -8.89 -47.11
CA ARG A 15 23.48 -8.27 -45.78
C ARG A 15 22.07 -7.76 -45.53
N ALA A 16 21.12 -8.67 -45.34
CA ALA A 16 19.92 -8.36 -44.58
C ALA A 16 20.38 -7.98 -43.17
N ALA A 17 20.25 -6.70 -42.83
CA ALA A 17 20.52 -6.21 -41.48
C ALA A 17 19.64 -6.99 -40.50
N THR A 18 20.24 -7.91 -39.75
CA THR A 18 19.61 -8.54 -38.60
C THR A 18 19.22 -7.42 -37.65
N PRO A 19 17.93 -7.24 -37.32
CA PRO A 19 17.50 -6.19 -36.41
C PRO A 19 18.21 -6.42 -35.08
N SER A 20 18.86 -5.38 -34.58
CA SER A 20 19.54 -5.41 -33.30
C SER A 20 18.54 -5.82 -32.20
N SER A 21 18.99 -6.57 -31.19
CA SER A 21 18.12 -6.98 -30.07
C SER A 21 17.45 -5.80 -29.37
N ASP A 22 18.05 -4.61 -29.44
CA ASP A 22 17.52 -3.35 -28.91
C ASP A 22 16.32 -2.81 -29.70
N ASP A 23 16.28 -3.00 -31.02
CA ASP A 23 15.13 -2.63 -31.85
C ASP A 23 13.93 -3.55 -31.58
N HIS A 24 14.18 -4.84 -31.33
CA HIS A 24 13.10 -5.77 -31.03
C HIS A 24 12.50 -5.53 -29.64
N ASP A 25 13.32 -5.22 -28.63
CA ASP A 25 12.89 -4.89 -27.27
C ASP A 25 12.21 -3.52 -27.16
N SER A 26 12.68 -2.52 -27.92
CA SER A 26 12.05 -1.20 -27.98
C SER A 26 10.68 -1.26 -28.67
N HIS A 27 10.55 -2.01 -29.77
CA HIS A 27 9.28 -2.21 -30.47
C HIS A 27 8.27 -3.04 -29.65
N LEU A 28 8.74 -4.05 -28.91
CA LEU A 28 7.94 -4.78 -27.90
C LEU A 28 7.48 -3.85 -26.76
N GLY A 29 8.35 -2.95 -26.30
CA GLY A 29 8.03 -1.93 -25.31
C GLY A 29 6.90 -1.01 -25.76
N VAL A 30 7.01 -0.46 -26.98
CA VAL A 30 6.00 0.43 -27.58
C VAL A 30 4.67 -0.29 -27.79
N LEU A 31 4.67 -1.53 -28.31
CA LEU A 31 3.46 -2.35 -28.47
C LEU A 31 2.80 -2.69 -27.13
N THR A 32 3.60 -2.90 -26.08
CA THR A 32 3.09 -3.14 -24.72
C THR A 32 2.47 -1.87 -24.13
N VAL A 33 3.06 -0.69 -24.39
CA VAL A 33 2.49 0.61 -24.01
C VAL A 33 1.19 0.88 -24.75
N GLU A 34 1.12 0.59 -26.06
CA GLU A 34 -0.09 0.75 -26.86
C GLU A 34 -1.20 -0.22 -26.43
N ALA A 35 -0.86 -1.48 -26.12
CA ALA A 35 -1.79 -2.47 -25.58
C ALA A 35 -2.29 -2.09 -24.17
N THR A 36 -1.38 -1.61 -23.32
CA THR A 36 -1.73 -1.08 -22.00
C THR A 36 -2.68 0.11 -22.17
N HIS A 37 -2.38 1.06 -23.05
CA HIS A 37 -3.21 2.24 -23.33
C HIS A 37 -4.58 1.91 -23.93
N LYS A 38 -4.68 0.90 -24.82
CA LYS A 38 -5.96 0.40 -25.38
C LYS A 38 -6.86 -0.24 -24.31
N VAL A 39 -6.28 -0.93 -23.32
CA VAL A 39 -7.02 -1.49 -22.18
C VAL A 39 -7.29 -0.41 -21.11
N TYR A 40 -6.38 0.55 -20.93
CA TYR A 40 -6.47 1.62 -19.92
C TYR A 40 -7.29 2.84 -20.33
N GLY A 41 -7.54 3.11 -21.61
CA GLY A 41 -8.06 4.41 -22.06
C GLY A 41 -9.33 4.91 -21.34
N LYS A 42 -10.20 3.98 -20.91
CA LYS A 42 -11.42 4.29 -20.14
C LYS A 42 -11.24 4.20 -18.61
N TYR A 43 -10.35 3.34 -18.12
CA TYR A 43 -10.18 3.02 -16.69
C TYR A 43 -9.02 3.77 -16.02
N SER A 44 -8.07 4.26 -16.80
CA SER A 44 -6.92 5.09 -16.38
C SER A 44 -7.38 6.32 -15.60
N LYS A 45 -8.47 6.96 -16.06
CA LYS A 45 -8.99 8.19 -15.46
C LYS A 45 -9.54 7.94 -14.05
N CYS A 46 -10.29 6.85 -13.85
CA CYS A 46 -10.80 6.48 -12.53
C CYS A 46 -9.67 6.09 -11.57
N LEU A 47 -8.68 5.35 -12.06
CA LEU A 47 -7.53 4.94 -11.26
C LEU A 47 -6.65 6.14 -10.86
N GLY A 48 -6.40 7.07 -11.79
CA GLY A 48 -5.67 8.31 -11.53
C GLY A 48 -6.42 9.24 -10.55
N LEU A 49 -7.75 9.35 -10.67
CA LEU A 49 -8.58 10.08 -9.70
C LEU A 49 -8.53 9.44 -8.31
N ALA A 50 -8.65 8.11 -8.23
CA ALA A 50 -8.55 7.40 -6.96
C ALA A 50 -7.17 7.58 -6.31
N ALA A 51 -6.10 7.55 -7.11
CA ALA A 51 -4.74 7.81 -6.64
C ALA A 51 -4.54 9.23 -6.14
N TYR A 52 -5.10 10.20 -6.87
CA TYR A 52 -5.05 11.60 -6.46
C TYR A 52 -5.79 11.83 -5.14
N ILE A 53 -7.04 11.34 -5.02
CA ILE A 53 -7.82 11.44 -3.79
C ILE A 53 -7.12 10.74 -2.63
N TYR A 54 -6.56 9.55 -2.85
CA TYR A 54 -5.78 8.83 -1.84
C TYR A 54 -4.54 9.61 -1.40
N SER A 55 -3.84 10.26 -2.32
CA SER A 55 -2.68 11.09 -1.96
C SER A 55 -3.06 12.34 -1.19
N LEU A 56 -4.18 12.96 -1.56
CA LEU A 56 -4.71 14.14 -0.88
C LEU A 56 -5.14 13.78 0.54
N ASP A 57 -5.79 12.63 0.73
CA ASP A 57 -6.11 12.08 2.03
C ASP A 57 -4.85 11.94 2.90
N GLY A 58 -3.82 11.26 2.38
CA GLY A 58 -2.58 11.03 3.11
C GLY A 58 -1.85 12.31 3.54
N THR A 59 -1.93 13.40 2.77
CA THR A 59 -1.23 14.66 3.10
C THR A 59 -2.08 15.63 3.94
N THR A 60 -3.39 15.68 3.75
CA THR A 60 -4.27 16.64 4.44
C THR A 60 -4.69 16.17 5.83
N THR A 61 -4.90 14.86 6.01
CA THR A 61 -5.39 14.26 7.26
C THR A 61 -4.50 14.57 8.47
N HIS A 62 -3.18 14.66 8.29
CA HIS A 62 -2.27 15.03 9.38
C HIS A 62 -2.54 16.45 9.90
N ASN A 63 -2.85 17.40 9.02
CA ASN A 63 -3.17 18.78 9.39
C ASN A 63 -4.50 18.86 10.14
N TYR A 64 -5.51 18.10 9.68
CA TYR A 64 -6.80 18.03 10.38
C TYR A 64 -6.66 17.43 11.77
N LEU A 65 -5.82 16.40 11.95
CA LEU A 65 -5.55 15.81 13.26
C LEU A 65 -4.91 16.83 14.21
N ALA A 66 -3.91 17.57 13.74
CA ALA A 66 -3.27 18.61 14.55
C ALA A 66 -4.26 19.69 14.99
N PHE A 67 -5.14 20.15 14.09
CA PHE A 67 -6.17 21.11 14.41
C PHE A 67 -7.24 20.54 15.37
N ALA A 68 -7.73 19.32 15.12
CA ALA A 68 -8.71 18.66 15.99
C ALA A 68 -8.18 18.49 17.42
N ALA A 69 -6.91 18.13 17.56
CA ALA A 69 -6.29 18.00 18.88
C ALA A 69 -6.04 19.33 19.58
N SER A 70 -5.81 20.42 18.83
CA SER A 70 -5.80 21.79 19.34
C SER A 70 -7.17 22.20 19.85
N PHE A 71 -8.21 21.91 19.07
CA PHE A 71 -9.60 22.18 19.44
C PHE A 71 -10.00 21.51 20.77
N PHE A 72 -9.52 20.29 21.02
CA PHE A 72 -9.78 19.56 22.27
C PHE A 72 -8.72 19.78 23.37
N GLY A 73 -7.73 20.66 23.16
CA GLY A 73 -6.68 20.98 24.15
C GLY A 73 -5.78 19.82 24.57
N ASN A 74 -5.75 18.72 23.80
CA ASN A 74 -5.11 17.46 24.20
C ASN A 74 -4.03 17.02 23.19
N HIS A 75 -2.94 17.78 23.13
CA HIS A 75 -1.83 17.52 22.22
C HIS A 75 -1.06 16.22 22.52
N SER A 76 -1.01 15.80 23.79
CA SER A 76 -0.34 14.55 24.18
C SER A 76 -0.96 13.31 23.52
N LEU A 77 -2.27 13.30 23.32
CA LEU A 77 -2.99 12.17 22.73
C LEU A 77 -2.72 11.99 21.23
N ILE A 78 -2.28 13.03 20.52
CA ILE A 78 -1.91 12.94 19.10
C ILE A 78 -0.83 11.88 18.89
N SER A 79 0.20 11.94 19.75
CA SER A 79 1.36 11.04 19.66
C SER A 79 0.95 9.58 19.81
N THR A 80 0.15 9.27 20.82
CA THR A 80 -0.38 7.92 21.07
C THR A 80 -1.23 7.41 19.91
N ILE A 81 -2.08 8.28 19.33
CA ILE A 81 -2.93 7.93 18.18
C ILE A 81 -2.07 7.61 16.95
N GLN A 82 -1.04 8.41 16.67
CA GLN A 82 -0.12 8.18 15.54
C GLN A 82 0.66 6.88 15.70
N VAL A 83 1.10 6.55 16.93
CA VAL A 83 1.76 5.28 17.20
C VAL A 83 0.80 4.11 16.99
N ALA A 84 -0.43 4.19 17.48
CA ALA A 84 -1.44 3.16 17.25
C ALA A 84 -1.74 2.97 15.75
N GLN A 85 -1.87 4.07 15.01
CA GLN A 85 -2.04 4.04 13.55
C GLN A 85 -0.86 3.35 12.85
N ALA A 86 0.38 3.70 13.21
CA ALA A 86 1.58 3.09 12.63
C ALA A 86 1.68 1.58 12.91
N VAL A 87 1.32 1.15 14.13
CA VAL A 87 1.26 -0.28 14.50
C VAL A 87 0.22 -1.00 13.64
N ILE A 88 -0.97 -0.42 13.45
CA ILE A 88 -2.01 -1.00 12.58
C ILE A 88 -1.56 -1.06 11.13
N ILE A 89 -0.86 -0.05 10.62
CA ILE A 89 -0.32 -0.07 9.26
C ILE A 89 0.74 -1.19 9.12
N ALA A 90 1.61 -1.37 10.11
CA ALA A 90 2.65 -2.40 10.07
C ALA A 90 2.06 -3.82 10.12
N VAL A 91 1.12 -4.07 11.03
CA VAL A 91 0.53 -5.40 11.28
C VAL A 91 -0.63 -5.69 10.31
N GLY A 92 -1.36 -4.67 9.87
CA GLY A 92 -2.54 -4.80 9.02
C GLY A 92 -2.21 -5.28 7.61
N LYS A 93 -1.02 -4.97 7.09
CA LYS A 93 -0.61 -5.37 5.74
C LYS A 93 -0.67 -6.89 5.49
N PRO A 94 0.05 -7.73 6.26
CA PRO A 94 -0.01 -9.19 6.08
C PRO A 94 -1.41 -9.77 6.30
N VAL A 95 -2.18 -9.20 7.25
CA VAL A 95 -3.56 -9.63 7.51
C VAL A 95 -4.45 -9.41 6.29
N ILE A 96 -4.42 -8.20 5.72
CA ILE A 96 -5.26 -7.84 4.57
C ILE A 96 -4.82 -8.59 3.32
N ALA A 97 -3.52 -8.80 3.12
CA ALA A 97 -3.01 -9.63 2.04
C ALA A 97 -3.59 -11.05 2.11
N LYS A 98 -3.61 -11.67 3.31
CA LYS A 98 -4.17 -13.02 3.47
C LYS A 98 -5.68 -13.06 3.24
N ILE A 99 -6.41 -12.02 3.68
CA ILE A 99 -7.84 -11.87 3.41
C ILE A 99 -8.08 -11.75 1.90
N ALA A 100 -7.26 -11.01 1.17
CA ALA A 100 -7.33 -10.86 -0.29
C ALA A 100 -7.03 -12.16 -1.03
N ASP A 101 -6.10 -12.98 -0.52
CA ASP A 101 -5.72 -14.27 -1.12
C ASP A 101 -6.80 -15.34 -0.97
N VAL A 102 -7.55 -15.34 0.14
CA VAL A 102 -8.59 -16.35 0.44
C VAL A 102 -9.99 -15.89 -0.02
N GLY A 103 -10.22 -14.58 0.03
CA GLY A 103 -11.41 -13.91 -0.48
C GLY A 103 -11.40 -13.78 -2.00
N SER A 104 -12.40 -13.10 -2.55
CA SER A 104 -12.25 -12.52 -3.89
C SER A 104 -11.70 -11.11 -3.74
N ARG A 105 -10.94 -10.65 -4.74
CA ARG A 105 -10.30 -9.32 -4.71
C ARG A 105 -11.35 -8.22 -4.55
N GLY A 106 -12.49 -8.36 -5.23
CA GLY A 106 -13.60 -7.41 -5.12
C GLY A 106 -14.23 -7.39 -3.73
N SER A 107 -14.41 -8.55 -3.10
CA SER A 107 -14.96 -8.63 -1.74
C SER A 107 -14.02 -8.02 -0.67
N ALA A 108 -12.70 -8.17 -0.85
CA ALA A 108 -11.72 -7.56 0.04
C ALA A 108 -11.75 -6.02 -0.07
N TYR A 109 -11.92 -5.47 -1.28
CA TYR A 109 -12.08 -4.04 -1.49
C TYR A 109 -13.30 -3.46 -0.78
N VAL A 110 -14.46 -4.11 -0.91
CA VAL A 110 -15.69 -3.66 -0.24
C VAL A 110 -15.51 -3.68 1.27
N PHE A 111 -14.94 -4.76 1.81
CA PHE A 111 -14.68 -4.87 3.25
C PHE A 111 -13.82 -3.72 3.75
N VAL A 112 -12.66 -3.50 3.11
CA VAL A 112 -11.72 -2.44 3.49
C VAL A 112 -12.34 -1.04 3.32
N LEU A 113 -13.12 -0.82 2.25
CA LEU A 113 -13.81 0.45 2.02
C LEU A 113 -14.82 0.76 3.13
N ILE A 114 -15.52 -0.23 3.67
CA ILE A 114 -16.41 -0.05 4.82
C ILE A 114 -15.64 0.45 6.04
N PHE A 115 -14.50 -0.17 6.37
CA PHE A 115 -13.67 0.30 7.49
C PHE A 115 -13.16 1.73 7.28
N TYR A 116 -12.76 2.06 6.05
CA TYR A 116 -12.33 3.41 5.69
C TYR A 116 -13.44 4.45 5.93
N VAL A 117 -14.63 4.20 5.38
CA VAL A 117 -15.77 5.12 5.48
C VAL A 117 -16.28 5.23 6.92
N VAL A 118 -16.44 4.11 7.61
CA VAL A 118 -16.87 4.09 9.01
C VAL A 118 -15.86 4.83 9.90
N GLY A 119 -14.56 4.62 9.69
CA GLY A 119 -13.51 5.35 10.39
C GLY A 119 -13.67 6.87 10.25
N TYR A 120 -13.89 7.36 9.03
CA TYR A 120 -14.09 8.79 8.80
C TYR A 120 -15.40 9.35 9.30
N ILE A 121 -16.50 8.58 9.26
CA ILE A 121 -17.76 8.98 9.87
C ILE A 121 -17.58 9.14 11.39
N VAL A 122 -16.86 8.22 12.04
CA VAL A 122 -16.56 8.30 13.48
C VAL A 122 -15.71 9.53 13.79
N ILE A 123 -14.68 9.82 12.99
CA ILE A 123 -13.83 11.01 13.18
C ILE A 123 -14.64 12.29 12.97
N ALA A 124 -15.45 12.38 11.92
CA ALA A 124 -16.25 13.57 11.63
C ALA A 124 -17.32 13.84 12.69
N SER A 125 -17.91 12.78 13.26
CA SER A 125 -18.92 12.88 14.34
C SER A 125 -18.32 12.95 15.75
N ALA A 126 -17.00 12.87 15.89
CA ALA A 126 -16.31 12.84 17.18
C ALA A 126 -16.52 14.12 18.01
N ASN A 127 -16.92 13.94 19.28
CA ASN A 127 -17.08 15.03 20.25
C ASN A 127 -15.95 15.07 21.30
N ASN A 128 -15.01 14.14 21.22
CA ASN A 128 -13.83 14.10 22.07
C ASN A 128 -12.62 13.54 21.28
N ILE A 129 -11.41 13.84 21.75
CA ILE A 129 -10.18 13.38 21.10
C ILE A 129 -10.01 11.85 21.12
N GLN A 130 -10.61 11.18 22.10
CA GLN A 130 -10.58 9.71 22.19
C GLN A 130 -11.41 9.05 21.08
N SER A 131 -12.57 9.62 20.71
CA SER A 131 -13.37 9.14 19.57
C SER A 131 -12.70 9.45 18.23
N VAL A 132 -11.98 10.58 18.12
CA VAL A 132 -11.09 10.83 16.98
C VAL A 132 -10.01 9.74 16.89
N GLY A 133 -9.36 9.41 18.01
CA GLY A 133 -8.36 8.34 18.06
C GLY A 133 -8.92 6.96 17.70
N GLY A 134 -10.09 6.60 18.23
CA GLY A 134 -10.78 5.35 17.87
C GLY A 134 -11.18 5.30 16.40
N GLY A 135 -11.65 6.42 15.84
CA GLY A 135 -11.95 6.54 14.42
C GLY A 135 -10.70 6.41 13.55
N ILE A 136 -9.55 6.96 13.96
CA ILE A 136 -8.26 6.82 13.27
C ILE A 136 -7.77 5.37 13.28
N VAL A 137 -7.97 4.65 14.38
CA VAL A 137 -7.66 3.21 14.46
C VAL A 137 -8.48 2.41 13.44
N VAL A 138 -9.79 2.67 13.35
CA VAL A 138 -10.66 2.01 12.37
C VAL A 138 -10.30 2.40 10.93
N TYR A 139 -10.06 3.69 10.70
CA TYR A 139 -9.60 4.23 9.41
C TYR A 139 -8.26 3.60 8.98
N ALA A 140 -7.31 3.42 9.89
CA ALA A 140 -5.98 2.89 9.58
C ALA A 140 -6.05 1.49 8.95
N VAL A 141 -7.00 0.66 9.39
CA VAL A 141 -7.27 -0.66 8.78
C VAL A 141 -7.75 -0.50 7.33
N GLY A 142 -8.71 0.40 7.10
CA GLY A 142 -9.23 0.73 5.77
C GLY A 142 -8.15 1.31 4.85
N TYR A 143 -7.41 2.30 5.32
CA TYR A 143 -6.33 2.95 4.58
C TYR A 143 -5.25 1.96 4.13
N THR A 144 -4.75 1.14 5.07
CA THR A 144 -3.74 0.12 4.80
C THR A 144 -4.23 -0.90 3.77
N GLY A 145 -5.49 -1.31 3.86
CA GLY A 145 -6.06 -2.26 2.93
C GLY A 145 -6.24 -1.69 1.53
N LEU A 146 -6.68 -0.43 1.42
CA LEU A 146 -6.84 0.23 0.12
C LEU A 146 -5.49 0.37 -0.56
N GLN A 147 -4.46 0.73 0.19
CA GLN A 147 -3.09 0.81 -0.31
C GLN A 147 -2.64 -0.54 -0.88
N LEU A 148 -2.77 -1.62 -0.11
CA LEU A 148 -2.32 -2.93 -0.54
C LEU A 148 -3.11 -3.48 -1.72
N LEU A 149 -4.44 -3.43 -1.66
CA LEU A 149 -5.28 -3.96 -2.71
C LEU A 149 -5.05 -3.22 -4.03
N THR A 150 -4.78 -1.91 -3.97
CA THR A 150 -4.45 -1.10 -5.15
C THR A 150 -3.12 -1.52 -5.76
N GLN A 151 -2.11 -1.82 -4.93
CA GLN A 151 -0.84 -2.39 -5.40
C GLN A 151 -1.03 -3.79 -6.01
N ILE A 152 -1.91 -4.62 -5.45
CA ILE A 152 -2.22 -5.95 -6.00
C ILE A 152 -2.85 -5.81 -7.40
N ILE A 153 -3.87 -4.96 -7.56
CA ILE A 153 -4.51 -4.73 -8.87
C ILE A 153 -3.50 -4.22 -9.90
N ILE A 154 -2.66 -3.25 -9.53
CA ILE A 154 -1.60 -2.76 -10.41
C ILE A 154 -0.68 -3.92 -10.79
N ALA A 155 -0.28 -4.74 -9.83
CA ALA A 155 0.58 -5.90 -10.07
C ALA A 155 -0.06 -6.96 -10.98
N ASP A 156 -1.39 -7.10 -10.94
CA ASP A 156 -2.14 -8.06 -11.75
C ASP A 156 -2.35 -7.61 -13.19
N ILE A 157 -2.51 -6.30 -13.41
CA ILE A 157 -2.80 -5.73 -14.73
C ILE A 157 -1.50 -5.33 -15.46
N THR A 158 -0.41 -5.09 -14.73
CA THR A 158 0.88 -4.65 -15.31
C THR A 158 1.89 -5.79 -15.38
N THR A 159 2.75 -5.73 -16.39
CA THR A 159 3.88 -6.67 -16.53
C THR A 159 5.01 -6.31 -15.55
N LEU A 160 5.84 -7.30 -15.17
CA LEU A 160 6.93 -7.11 -14.19
C LEU A 160 7.87 -5.94 -14.55
N LYS A 161 8.17 -5.74 -15.84
CA LYS A 161 9.05 -4.66 -16.34
C LYS A 161 8.46 -3.26 -16.07
N TRP A 162 7.15 -3.08 -16.19
CA TRP A 162 6.49 -1.77 -16.10
C TRP A 162 5.82 -1.49 -14.74
N ARG A 163 5.68 -2.52 -13.89
CA ARG A 163 5.04 -2.41 -12.57
C ARG A 163 5.66 -1.30 -11.70
N GLY A 164 6.99 -1.18 -11.71
CA GLY A 164 7.71 -0.13 -10.99
C GLY A 164 7.35 1.27 -11.48
N LEU A 165 7.32 1.46 -12.80
CA LEU A 165 6.97 2.74 -13.42
C LEU A 165 5.52 3.13 -13.17
N VAL A 166 4.58 2.19 -13.26
CA VAL A 166 3.15 2.46 -12.98
C VAL A 166 2.94 2.77 -11.49
N SER A 167 3.65 2.10 -10.59
CA SER A 167 3.60 2.40 -9.15
C SER A 167 4.18 3.79 -8.83
N ALA A 168 5.26 4.17 -9.53
CA ALA A 168 5.85 5.49 -9.40
C ALA A 168 4.91 6.59 -9.92
N LEU A 169 4.29 6.38 -11.09
CA LEU A 169 3.30 7.31 -11.65
C LEU A 169 2.10 7.49 -10.71
N MET A 170 1.66 6.42 -10.05
CA MET A 170 0.61 6.44 -9.04
C MET A 170 0.98 7.26 -7.80
N SER A 171 2.29 7.38 -7.53
CA SER A 171 2.82 8.11 -6.38
C SER A 171 3.13 9.58 -6.70
N MET A 172 3.18 9.97 -7.99
CA MET A 172 3.42 11.36 -8.41
C MET A 172 2.49 12.40 -7.75
N PRO A 173 1.17 12.12 -7.56
CA PRO A 173 0.29 13.03 -6.84
C PRO A 173 0.76 13.38 -5.42
N PHE A 174 1.45 12.48 -4.71
CA PHE A 174 1.99 12.77 -3.38
C PHE A 174 3.04 13.87 -3.40
N ILE A 175 3.83 13.98 -4.47
CA ILE A 175 4.86 15.02 -4.61
C ILE A 175 4.20 16.38 -4.72
N ILE A 176 3.19 16.49 -5.58
CA ILE A 176 2.44 17.74 -5.79
C ILE A 176 1.69 18.12 -4.50
N ASN A 177 1.01 17.14 -3.89
CA ASN A 177 0.22 17.36 -2.68
C ASN A 177 1.09 17.57 -1.43
N ALA A 178 2.38 17.26 -1.44
CA ALA A 178 3.29 17.64 -0.37
C ALA A 178 3.44 19.16 -0.23
N PHE A 179 3.37 19.90 -1.35
CA PHE A 179 3.45 21.37 -1.35
C PHE A 179 2.08 22.03 -1.21
N VAL A 180 1.06 21.49 -1.85
CA VAL A 180 -0.28 22.12 -1.93
C VAL A 180 -1.24 21.60 -0.86
N GLY A 181 -1.02 20.40 -0.33
CA GLY A 181 -1.94 19.73 0.60
C GLY A 181 -2.18 20.51 1.89
N SER A 182 -1.14 21.12 2.47
CA SER A 182 -1.30 21.94 3.68
C SER A 182 -2.13 23.20 3.45
N ASN A 183 -2.04 23.82 2.26
CA ASN A 183 -2.86 24.98 1.91
C ASN A 183 -4.33 24.56 1.78
N ILE A 184 -4.61 23.48 1.04
CA ILE A 184 -5.97 22.93 0.89
C ILE A 184 -6.57 22.58 2.25
N ALA A 185 -5.79 21.93 3.12
CA ALA A 185 -6.23 21.59 4.46
C ALA A 185 -6.56 22.85 5.28
N THR A 186 -5.72 23.89 5.18
CA THR A 186 -5.93 25.16 5.90
C THR A 186 -7.19 25.87 5.43
N ASP A 187 -7.43 25.95 4.12
CA ASP A 187 -8.64 26.56 3.55
C ASP A 187 -9.91 25.85 4.01
N ILE A 188 -9.89 24.51 4.04
CA ILE A 188 -11.01 23.70 4.53
C ILE A 188 -11.23 23.91 6.03
N ILE A 189 -10.15 23.97 6.82
CA ILE A 189 -10.22 24.25 8.26
C ILE A 189 -10.84 25.63 8.53
N GLN A 190 -10.47 26.65 7.76
CA GLN A 190 -10.99 28.01 7.91
C GLN A 190 -12.44 28.15 7.43
N GLY A 191 -12.85 27.39 6.41
CA GLY A 191 -14.21 27.37 5.87
C GLY A 191 -15.13 26.40 6.61
N ALA A 192 -15.23 25.17 6.09
CA ALA A 192 -16.17 24.14 6.54
C ALA A 192 -15.78 23.45 7.86
N GLY A 193 -14.53 23.62 8.29
CA GLY A 193 -13.98 23.05 9.52
C GLY A 193 -13.36 21.66 9.34
N TRP A 194 -12.55 21.26 10.33
CA TRP A 194 -11.79 20.01 10.32
C TRP A 194 -12.68 18.75 10.22
N ARG A 195 -13.90 18.78 10.78
CA ARG A 195 -14.86 17.66 10.71
C ARG A 195 -15.30 17.39 9.28
N TRP A 196 -15.51 18.45 8.50
CA TRP A 196 -15.85 18.34 7.09
C TRP A 196 -14.64 17.87 6.26
N GLY A 197 -13.43 18.31 6.60
CA GLY A 197 -12.20 17.81 5.99
C GLY A 197 -12.10 16.28 5.98
N TYR A 198 -12.44 15.64 7.10
CA TYR A 198 -12.55 14.19 7.19
C TYR A 198 -13.79 13.61 6.50
N GLY A 199 -14.96 14.24 6.69
CA GLY A 199 -16.22 13.79 6.08
C GLY A 199 -16.19 13.78 4.54
N MET A 200 -15.45 14.70 3.93
CA MET A 200 -15.23 14.77 2.49
C MET A 200 -14.67 13.45 1.93
N PHE A 201 -13.64 12.90 2.58
CA PHE A 201 -13.00 11.66 2.12
C PHE A 201 -13.90 10.44 2.28
N ALA A 202 -14.80 10.43 3.27
CA ALA A 202 -15.84 9.41 3.39
C ALA A 202 -16.79 9.36 2.19
N ILE A 203 -16.90 10.45 1.40
CA ILE A 203 -17.73 10.51 0.18
C ILE A 203 -16.87 10.33 -1.08
N LEU A 204 -15.77 11.07 -1.19
CA LEU A 204 -14.91 11.08 -2.39
C LEU A 204 -14.29 9.71 -2.66
N VAL A 205 -13.84 9.00 -1.62
CA VAL A 205 -13.10 7.76 -1.78
C VAL A 205 -14.02 6.62 -2.26
N PRO A 206 -15.21 6.40 -1.66
CA PRO A 206 -16.19 5.49 -2.25
C PRO A 206 -16.62 5.89 -3.66
N ALA A 207 -16.84 7.18 -3.93
CA ALA A 207 -17.24 7.63 -5.25
C ALA A 207 -16.17 7.28 -6.31
N ALA A 208 -14.90 7.55 -6.01
CA ALA A 208 -13.79 7.26 -6.93
C ALA A 208 -13.48 5.77 -7.08
N LEU A 209 -13.61 4.99 -6.00
CA LEU A 209 -13.34 3.55 -6.01
C LEU A 209 -14.54 2.71 -6.48
N SER A 210 -15.77 3.21 -6.38
CA SER A 210 -16.97 2.48 -6.80
C SER A 210 -16.91 1.95 -8.24
N PRO A 211 -16.51 2.71 -9.29
CA PRO A 211 -16.41 2.15 -10.64
C PRO A 211 -15.35 1.05 -10.75
N LEU A 212 -14.24 1.17 -10.01
CA LEU A 212 -13.21 0.13 -9.96
C LEU A 212 -13.74 -1.15 -9.30
N ILE A 213 -14.44 -1.02 -8.18
CA ILE A 213 -15.00 -2.15 -7.44
C ILE A 213 -16.12 -2.82 -8.24
N ILE A 214 -17.01 -2.05 -8.85
CA ILE A 214 -18.12 -2.56 -9.66
C ILE A 214 -17.59 -3.34 -10.86
N THR A 215 -16.58 -2.80 -11.56
CA THR A 215 -15.96 -3.49 -12.70
C THR A 215 -15.26 -4.78 -12.29
N LEU A 216 -14.55 -4.77 -11.15
CA LEU A 216 -13.91 -5.99 -10.63
C LEU A 216 -14.93 -7.07 -10.26
N LEU A 217 -16.00 -6.69 -9.55
CA LEU A 217 -17.09 -7.60 -9.17
C LEU A 217 -17.84 -8.12 -10.39
N TRP A 218 -18.07 -7.28 -11.40
CA TRP A 218 -18.70 -7.69 -12.65
C TRP A 218 -17.82 -8.65 -13.46
N ALA A 219 -16.52 -8.38 -13.54
CA ALA A 219 -15.55 -9.27 -14.18
C ALA A 219 -15.48 -10.62 -13.47
N GLU A 220 -15.44 -10.63 -12.13
CA GLU A 220 -15.49 -11.86 -11.34
C GLU A 220 -16.80 -12.62 -11.54
N TRP A 221 -17.94 -11.94 -11.56
CA TRP A 221 -19.25 -12.55 -11.81
C TRP A 221 -19.33 -13.17 -13.21
N LYS A 222 -18.86 -12.44 -14.23
CA LYS A 222 -18.82 -12.92 -15.62
C LYS A 222 -17.89 -14.11 -15.78
N ALA A 223 -16.70 -14.08 -15.17
CA ALA A 223 -15.75 -15.20 -15.18
C ALA A 223 -16.31 -16.45 -14.48
N ARG A 224 -17.08 -16.27 -13.40
CA ARG A 224 -17.81 -17.38 -12.73
C ARG A 224 -18.91 -17.95 -13.61
N LYS A 225 -19.69 -17.09 -14.29
CA LYS A 225 -20.77 -17.51 -15.19
C LYS A 225 -20.25 -18.27 -16.41
N LEU A 226 -19.06 -17.90 -16.91
CA LEU A 226 -18.39 -18.55 -18.04
C LEU A 226 -17.64 -19.84 -17.66
N GLY A 227 -17.61 -20.24 -16.38
CA GLY A 227 -16.98 -21.49 -15.94
C GLY A 227 -15.44 -21.54 -16.03
N ILE A 228 -14.79 -20.42 -16.40
CA ILE A 228 -13.33 -20.32 -16.57
C ILE A 228 -12.60 -20.49 -15.22
N VAL A 229 -13.25 -20.10 -14.12
CA VAL A 229 -12.72 -20.28 -12.76
C VAL A 229 -13.41 -21.47 -12.11
N LYS A 230 -12.67 -22.57 -11.91
CA LYS A 230 -13.14 -23.78 -11.23
C LYS A 230 -13.69 -23.39 -9.85
N GLN A 231 -15.00 -23.59 -9.65
CA GLN A 231 -15.65 -23.40 -8.35
C GLN A 231 -14.88 -24.23 -7.32
N ARG A 232 -14.11 -23.59 -6.43
CA ARG A 232 -13.71 -24.25 -5.20
C ARG A 232 -14.97 -24.31 -4.36
N ASN A 233 -15.67 -25.45 -4.45
CA ASN A 233 -16.88 -25.78 -3.70
C ASN A 233 -16.81 -25.17 -2.29
N SER A 234 -17.53 -24.08 -2.08
CA SER A 234 -17.54 -23.35 -0.81
C SER A 234 -18.98 -23.22 -0.34
N THR A 235 -19.60 -24.36 -0.10
CA THR A 235 -20.79 -24.52 0.75
C THR A 235 -20.52 -24.19 2.22
N LYS A 236 -19.28 -23.81 2.59
CA LYS A 236 -18.95 -23.37 3.94
C LYS A 236 -19.39 -21.92 4.16
N SER A 237 -20.19 -21.71 5.19
CA SER A 237 -20.66 -20.40 5.67
C SER A 237 -19.52 -19.36 5.72
N PHE A 238 -19.82 -18.11 5.35
CA PHE A 238 -18.87 -16.99 5.34
C PHE A 238 -18.08 -16.86 6.64
N ARG A 239 -18.74 -17.14 7.78
CA ARG A 239 -18.12 -17.20 9.11
C ARG A 239 -17.02 -18.25 9.18
N HIS A 240 -17.29 -19.47 8.73
CA HIS A 240 -16.32 -20.57 8.78
C HIS A 240 -15.12 -20.30 7.86
N LYS A 241 -15.34 -19.59 6.74
CA LYS A 241 -14.27 -19.16 5.83
C LYS A 241 -13.39 -18.08 6.48
N PHE A 242 -14.00 -17.09 7.14
CA PHE A 242 -13.31 -16.05 7.89
C PHE A 242 -12.50 -16.62 9.06
N PHE A 243 -13.11 -17.43 9.94
CA PHE A 243 -12.41 -18.07 11.05
C PHE A 243 -11.27 -18.98 10.58
N SER A 244 -11.48 -19.79 9.52
CA SER A 244 -10.40 -20.59 8.95
C SER A 244 -9.28 -19.77 8.29
N THR A 245 -9.53 -18.49 7.99
CA THR A 245 -8.53 -17.55 7.47
C THR A 245 -7.76 -16.92 8.63
N VAL A 246 -8.45 -16.57 9.72
CA VAL A 246 -7.85 -16.09 10.97
C VAL A 246 -6.95 -17.17 11.57
N ASP A 247 -7.37 -18.44 11.56
CA ASP A 247 -6.55 -19.57 12.03
C ASP A 247 -5.27 -19.78 11.21
N LYS A 248 -5.22 -19.24 9.98
CA LYS A 248 -4.04 -19.27 9.11
C LYS A 248 -3.15 -18.05 9.25
N LEU A 249 -3.54 -17.06 10.06
CA LEU A 249 -2.71 -15.92 10.39
C LEU A 249 -1.71 -16.32 11.47
N ASP A 250 -0.46 -15.91 11.31
CA ASP A 250 0.53 -16.01 12.38
C ASP A 250 0.27 -14.92 13.42
N VAL A 251 -0.72 -15.13 14.28
CA VAL A 251 -1.12 -14.18 15.33
C VAL A 251 0.06 -13.85 16.24
N VAL A 252 0.92 -14.82 16.54
CA VAL A 252 2.10 -14.62 17.39
C VAL A 252 3.10 -13.70 16.71
N GLY A 253 3.42 -13.94 15.43
CA GLY A 253 4.28 -13.06 14.63
C GLY A 253 3.71 -11.65 14.49
N LEU A 254 2.39 -11.51 14.30
CA LEU A 254 1.71 -10.22 14.21
C LEU A 254 1.76 -9.42 15.52
N VAL A 255 1.59 -10.10 16.66
CA VAL A 255 1.70 -9.48 17.99
C VAL A 255 3.15 -9.07 18.25
N LEU A 256 4.12 -9.95 18.00
CA LEU A 256 5.55 -9.64 18.12
C LEU A 256 5.95 -8.41 17.31
N LEU A 257 5.54 -8.37 16.03
CA LEU A 257 5.79 -7.24 15.14
C LEU A 257 5.11 -5.96 15.65
N GLY A 258 3.84 -6.04 16.05
CA GLY A 258 3.10 -4.91 16.59
C GLY A 258 3.73 -4.35 17.86
N THR A 259 4.14 -5.22 18.79
CA THR A 259 4.82 -4.83 20.03
C THR A 259 6.19 -4.23 19.76
N ALA A 260 6.98 -4.79 18.84
CA ALA A 260 8.28 -4.23 18.47
C ALA A 260 8.14 -2.82 17.88
N VAL A 261 7.23 -2.64 16.92
CA VAL A 261 6.96 -1.33 16.30
C VAL A 261 6.44 -0.34 17.33
N ALA A 262 5.51 -0.74 18.21
CA ALA A 262 5.01 0.13 19.27
C ALA A 262 6.12 0.58 20.22
N LEU A 263 6.96 -0.34 20.69
CA LEU A 263 8.05 -0.05 21.62
C LEU A 263 9.17 0.80 21.01
N ILE A 264 9.31 0.82 19.68
CA ILE A 264 10.23 1.73 18.99
C ILE A 264 9.59 3.11 18.80
N LEU A 265 8.33 3.18 18.37
CA LEU A 265 7.66 4.44 18.04
C LEU A 265 7.19 5.24 19.27
N LEU A 266 6.75 4.56 20.34
CA LEU A 266 6.36 5.21 21.60
C LEU A 266 7.48 6.10 22.18
N PRO A 267 8.71 5.61 22.42
CA PRO A 267 9.77 6.44 22.97
C PRO A 267 10.20 7.56 22.02
N LEU A 268 10.19 7.34 20.70
CA LEU A 268 10.50 8.40 19.73
C LEU A 268 9.50 9.57 19.83
N THR A 269 8.23 9.25 20.04
CA THR A 269 7.17 10.26 20.17
C THR A 269 7.12 10.90 21.56
N LEU A 270 7.34 10.14 22.64
CA LEU A 270 7.30 10.64 24.03
C LEU A 270 8.60 11.33 24.48
N SER A 271 9.73 11.11 23.79
CA SER A 271 11.06 11.64 24.17
C SER A 271 11.08 13.14 24.41
N ARG A 272 10.24 13.89 23.69
CA ARG A 272 10.15 15.34 23.77
C ARG A 272 9.33 15.85 24.95
N SER A 273 8.45 15.01 25.51
CA SER A 273 7.53 15.36 26.59
C SER A 273 7.89 14.70 27.94
N ALA A 274 8.81 13.73 27.94
CA ALA A 274 9.21 13.02 29.15
C ALA A 274 10.12 13.85 30.07
N ARG A 275 9.92 13.76 31.39
CA ARG A 275 10.88 14.26 32.39
C ARG A 275 12.23 13.57 32.14
N SER A 276 13.30 14.37 31.99
CA SER A 276 14.67 13.99 31.56
C SER A 276 14.90 13.68 30.07
N GLY A 277 13.89 13.87 29.21
CA GLY A 277 14.01 13.66 27.77
C GLY A 277 14.57 12.28 27.42
N TRP A 278 15.58 12.25 26.55
CA TRP A 278 16.27 11.01 26.11
C TRP A 278 17.04 10.28 27.22
N LYS A 279 17.31 10.92 28.36
CA LYS A 279 18.02 10.31 29.48
C LYS A 279 17.10 9.50 30.41
N ASN A 280 15.81 9.42 30.09
CA ASN A 280 14.86 8.64 30.88
C ASN A 280 15.13 7.13 30.71
N PRO A 281 15.41 6.39 31.81
CA PRO A 281 15.69 4.95 31.74
C PRO A 281 14.58 4.15 31.07
N SER A 282 13.31 4.55 31.23
CA SER A 282 12.17 3.88 30.62
C SER A 282 12.15 4.04 29.10
N ILE A 283 12.58 5.18 28.56
CA ILE A 283 12.67 5.42 27.11
C ILE A 283 13.76 4.53 26.49
N ILE A 284 14.92 4.46 27.15
CA ILE A 284 16.02 3.61 26.70
C ILE A 284 15.60 2.13 26.77
N ALA A 285 14.94 1.71 27.85
CA ALA A 285 14.43 0.34 27.98
C ALA A 285 13.43 -0.02 26.88
N MET A 286 12.46 0.85 26.57
CA MET A 286 11.51 0.62 25.48
C MET A 286 12.21 0.47 24.13
N LEU A 287 13.17 1.36 23.81
CA LEU A 287 13.94 1.28 22.57
C LEU A 287 14.75 -0.02 22.46
N VAL A 288 15.50 -0.36 23.52
CA VAL A 288 16.34 -1.57 23.53
C VAL A 288 15.47 -2.82 23.39
N VAL A 289 14.37 -2.92 24.14
CA VAL A 289 13.45 -4.07 24.06
C VAL A 289 12.80 -4.12 22.68
N GLY A 290 12.38 -3.00 22.10
CA GLY A 290 11.83 -2.93 20.74
C GLY A 290 12.83 -3.40 19.68
N ILE A 291 14.09 -2.95 19.76
CA ILE A 291 15.18 -3.35 18.87
C ILE A 291 15.48 -4.84 19.02
N VAL A 292 15.49 -5.40 20.23
CA VAL A 292 15.73 -6.83 20.47
C VAL A 292 14.55 -7.70 20.03
N LEU A 293 13.32 -7.21 20.12
CA LEU A 293 12.13 -7.90 19.64
C LEU A 293 12.10 -8.08 18.13
N LEU A 294 12.75 -7.21 17.34
CA LEU A 294 12.80 -7.34 15.88
C LEU A 294 13.57 -8.60 15.42
N PRO A 295 14.80 -8.89 15.88
CA PRO A 295 15.48 -10.16 15.63
C PRO A 295 14.69 -11.37 16.12
N VAL A 296 14.01 -11.26 17.27
CA VAL A 296 13.17 -12.34 17.80
C VAL A 296 11.98 -12.61 16.88
N TYR A 297 11.31 -11.55 16.40
CA TYR A 297 10.28 -11.65 15.37
C TYR A 297 10.83 -12.26 14.09
N LEU A 298 12.00 -11.83 13.60
CA LEU A 298 12.61 -12.36 12.39
C LEU A 298 12.91 -13.86 12.53
N PHE A 299 13.46 -14.27 13.68
CA PHE A 299 13.72 -15.67 13.98
C PHE A 299 12.43 -16.49 14.06
N TRP A 300 11.37 -15.92 14.66
CA TRP A 300 10.04 -16.53 14.69
C TRP A 300 9.45 -16.70 13.28
N ASP A 301 9.44 -15.64 12.47
CA ASP A 301 8.90 -15.64 11.10
C ASP A 301 9.66 -16.64 10.21
N ILE A 302 10.99 -16.74 10.36
CA ILE A 302 11.79 -17.67 9.57
C ILE A 302 11.55 -19.11 10.03
N LYS A 303 11.54 -19.39 11.34
CA LYS A 303 11.62 -20.77 11.85
C LYS A 303 10.26 -21.40 12.17
N PHE A 304 9.30 -20.61 12.61
CA PHE A 304 8.02 -21.10 13.14
C PHE A 304 6.81 -20.69 12.30
N ALA A 305 6.87 -19.60 11.52
CA ALA A 305 5.74 -19.21 10.70
C ALA A 305 5.49 -20.21 9.57
N LYS A 306 4.27 -20.76 9.51
CA LYS A 306 3.82 -21.63 8.40
C LYS A 306 3.76 -20.89 7.06
N HIS A 307 3.58 -19.57 7.11
CA HIS A 307 3.55 -18.67 5.95
C HIS A 307 4.35 -17.41 6.27
N PRO A 308 5.68 -17.41 6.02
CA PRO A 308 6.54 -16.30 6.41
C PRO A 308 6.13 -15.02 5.67
N VAL A 309 6.04 -13.92 6.42
CA VAL A 309 5.74 -12.58 5.87
C VAL A 309 6.97 -12.05 5.13
N VAL A 310 8.17 -12.37 5.61
CA VAL A 310 9.43 -12.04 4.94
C VAL A 310 9.91 -13.23 4.12
N PRO A 311 9.87 -13.16 2.77
CA PRO A 311 10.39 -14.23 1.94
C PRO A 311 11.89 -14.40 2.18
N ARG A 312 12.33 -15.59 2.58
CA ARG A 312 13.75 -15.90 2.91
C ARG A 312 14.76 -15.41 1.86
N ARG A 313 14.35 -15.32 0.58
CA ARG A 313 15.17 -14.77 -0.52
C ARG A 313 15.60 -13.31 -0.33
N PHE A 314 14.82 -12.48 0.38
CA PHE A 314 15.16 -11.08 0.63
C PHE A 314 16.24 -10.94 1.70
N LEU A 315 16.25 -11.84 2.69
CA LEU A 315 17.27 -11.88 3.75
C LEU A 315 18.60 -12.48 3.25
N LEU A 316 18.55 -13.31 2.20
CA LEU A 316 19.73 -13.93 1.58
C LEU A 316 20.36 -13.10 0.46
N ASN A 317 19.65 -12.08 -0.06
CA ASN A 317 20.17 -11.21 -1.10
C ASN A 317 21.07 -10.13 -0.48
N ARG A 318 22.39 -10.30 -0.66
CA ARG A 318 23.46 -9.38 -0.22
C ARG A 318 23.14 -7.91 -0.49
N SER A 319 22.48 -7.57 -1.60
CA SER A 319 22.13 -6.20 -1.96
C SER A 319 21.18 -5.50 -0.98
N VAL A 320 20.26 -6.23 -0.33
CA VAL A 320 19.30 -5.65 0.64
C VAL A 320 19.96 -5.46 2.01
N VAL A 321 20.83 -6.37 2.40
CA VAL A 321 21.63 -6.26 3.64
C VAL A 321 22.64 -5.11 3.52
N ILE A 322 23.30 -4.97 2.36
CA ILE A 322 24.24 -3.88 2.07
C ILE A 322 23.53 -2.52 2.06
N ALA A 323 22.29 -2.43 1.53
CA ALA A 323 21.54 -1.18 1.55
C ALA A 323 21.14 -0.73 2.97
N ALA A 324 20.90 -1.67 3.89
CA ALA A 324 20.66 -1.37 5.30
C ALA A 324 21.97 -0.98 6.03
N ASP A 325 23.10 -1.59 5.69
CA ASP A 325 24.42 -1.24 6.23
C ASP A 325 24.92 0.14 5.76
N PHE A 326 24.62 0.53 4.51
CA PHE A 326 25.01 1.85 3.98
C PHE A 326 24.27 3.03 4.61
N SER A 327 23.18 2.80 5.35
CA SER A 327 22.51 3.84 6.15
C SER A 327 23.24 4.16 7.46
N ASN A 328 24.27 3.38 7.83
CA ASN A 328 25.00 3.52 9.09
C ASN A 328 26.42 4.09 8.91
N SER A 329 26.74 4.61 7.72
CA SER A 329 28.08 5.15 7.40
C SER A 329 28.07 6.56 6.79
N SER A 330 27.06 7.39 7.10
CA SER A 330 27.06 8.83 6.77
C SER A 330 26.70 9.67 7.98
#